data_AF-A0A9E2JEB6-F1
#
_entry.id   AF-A0A9E2JEB6-F1
#
_cell.length_a   1.000
_cell.length_b   1.000
_cell.length_c   1.000
_cell.angle_alpha   90.00
_cell.angle_beta   90.00
_cell.angle_gamma   90.00
#
_symmetry.space_group_name_H-M   'P 1'
#
loop_
_entity.id
_entity.type
_entity.pdbx_description
1 polymer ?
#
loop_
_entity_poly.entity_id
_entity_poly.type
_entity_poly.pdbx_seq_one_letter_code
_entity_poly.pdbx_strand_id
1 'polypeptide(L)' 'VMRRVGLALAPADAVPEVRAAAHYVSRATGGRGAVREMIEVILKAQGLWDRVLARFDPGPEI' A
#
# COMPACT_ATOMS: atom_id res chain seq x y z
N VAL A 1 -11.22 -9.11 -12.51
CA VAL A 1 -9.84 -8.58 -12.61
C VAL A 1 -8.93 -9.12 -11.50
N MET A 2 -9.31 -9.04 -10.22
CA MET A 2 -8.45 -9.43 -9.08
C MET A 2 -7.78 -10.80 -9.22
N ARG A 3 -8.49 -11.84 -9.67
CA ARG A 3 -7.93 -13.20 -9.86
C ARG A 3 -6.96 -13.35 -11.05
N ARG A 4 -6.75 -12.31 -11.84
CA ARG A 4 -5.93 -12.33 -13.07
C ARG A 4 -4.68 -11.45 -12.97
N VAL A 5 -4.52 -10.70 -11.89
CA VAL A 5 -3.37 -9.81 -11.68
C VAL A 5 -2.34 -10.45 -10.77
N GLY A 6 -1.07 -10.05 -10.87
CA GLY A 6 0.00 -10.59 -10.03
C GLY A 6 -0.11 -10.18 -8.55
N LEU A 7 -0.64 -8.99 -8.27
CA LEU A 7 -0.83 -8.48 -6.91
C LEU A 7 -2.22 -7.83 -6.78
N ALA A 8 -3.15 -8.51 -6.12
CA ALA A 8 -4.48 -7.99 -5.81
C ALA A 8 -4.49 -7.41 -4.39
N LEU A 9 -4.95 -6.16 -4.23
CA LEU A 9 -4.97 -5.45 -2.96
C LEU A 9 -6.39 -4.91 -2.69
N ALA A 10 -6.83 -4.89 -1.44
CA ALA A 10 -8.14 -4.37 -1.05
C ALA A 10 -8.09 -3.53 0.25
N PRO A 11 -8.92 -2.49 0.40
CA PRO A 11 -9.06 -1.77 1.67
C PRO A 11 -9.80 -2.63 2.71
N ALA A 12 -9.68 -2.25 3.99
CA ALA A 12 -10.25 -3.01 5.11
C ALA A 12 -11.78 -3.19 5.03
N ASP A 13 -12.48 -2.17 4.50
CA ASP A 13 -13.93 -2.08 4.37
C ASP A 13 -14.48 -2.63 3.05
N ALA A 14 -13.63 -3.28 2.25
CA ALA A 14 -14.10 -3.98 1.06
C ALA A 14 -15.09 -5.11 1.41
N VAL A 15 -16.04 -5.38 0.49
CA VAL A 15 -16.99 -6.48 0.61
C VAL A 15 -16.26 -7.84 0.77
N PRO A 16 -16.86 -8.83 1.43
CA PRO A 16 -16.19 -10.10 1.75
C PRO A 16 -15.52 -10.79 0.56
N GLU A 17 -16.17 -10.80 -0.60
CA GLU A 17 -15.69 -11.45 -1.83
C GLU A 17 -14.44 -10.77 -2.39
N VAL A 18 -14.34 -9.45 -2.22
CA VAL A 18 -13.17 -8.66 -2.64
C VAL A 18 -12.00 -8.92 -1.70
N ARG A 19 -12.23 -8.95 -0.38
CA ARG A 19 -11.18 -9.28 0.60
C ARG A 19 -10.67 -10.70 0.41
N ALA A 20 -11.57 -11.66 0.16
CA ALA A 20 -11.21 -13.05 -0.11
C ALA A 20 -10.40 -13.23 -1.40
N ALA A 21 -10.58 -12.34 -2.39
CA ALA A 21 -9.82 -12.36 -3.64
C ALA A 21 -8.52 -11.55 -3.60
N ALA A 22 -8.22 -10.86 -2.50
CA ALA A 22 -7.02 -10.03 -2.36
C ALA A 22 -5.84 -10.83 -1.79
N HIS A 23 -4.64 -10.58 -2.32
CA HIS A 23 -3.39 -11.10 -1.75
C HIS A 23 -3.00 -10.33 -0.48
N TYR A 24 -3.43 -9.07 -0.36
CA TYR A 24 -3.25 -8.27 0.83
C TYR A 24 -4.48 -7.38 1.04
N VAL A 25 -4.93 -7.33 2.30
CA VAL A 25 -5.99 -6.42 2.74
C VAL A 25 -5.35 -5.39 3.67
N SER A 26 -5.50 -4.12 3.31
CA SER A 26 -5.02 -2.99 4.11
C SER A 26 -5.71 -2.95 5.46
N ARG A 27 -5.01 -2.45 6.49
CA ARG A 27 -5.60 -2.16 7.81
C ARG A 27 -6.50 -0.93 7.75
N ALA A 28 -6.12 0.07 6.96
CA ALA A 28 -6.95 1.24 6.71
C ALA A 28 -8.12 0.96 5.75
N THR A 29 -9.20 1.72 5.91
CA THR A 29 -10.36 1.73 5.00
C THR A 29 -10.10 2.61 3.77
N GLY A 30 -10.95 2.48 2.75
CA GLY A 30 -10.97 3.37 1.59
C GLY A 30 -11.03 4.85 1.99
N GLY A 31 -10.28 5.70 1.29
CA GLY A 31 -10.19 7.15 1.58
C GLY A 31 -9.46 7.54 2.87
N ARG A 32 -9.08 6.57 3.72
CA ARG A 32 -8.43 6.81 5.03
C ARG A 32 -7.01 6.24 5.10
N GLY A 33 -6.30 6.23 3.96
CA GLY A 33 -4.90 5.79 3.88
C GLY A 33 -4.67 4.39 3.33
N ALA A 34 -5.70 3.64 2.92
CA ALA A 34 -5.52 2.29 2.38
C ALA A 34 -4.54 2.21 1.20
N VAL A 35 -4.66 3.12 0.24
CA VAL A 35 -3.75 3.18 -0.92
C VAL A 35 -2.33 3.57 -0.48
N ARG A 36 -2.19 4.51 0.46
CA ARG A 36 -0.89 4.91 1.00
C ARG A 36 -0.17 3.72 1.65
N GLU A 37 -0.91 2.92 2.42
CA GLU A 37 -0.40 1.72 3.10
C GLU A 37 0.06 0.69 2.07
N MET A 38 -0.75 0.43 1.05
CA MET A 38 -0.40 -0.46 -0.07
C MET A 38 0.84 0.00 -0.85
N ILE A 39 0.96 1.31 -1.10
CA ILE A 39 2.15 1.90 -1.72
C ILE A 39 3.39 1.64 -0.86
N GLU A 40 3.29 1.76 0.47
CA GLU A 40 4.39 1.44 1.37
C GLU A 40 4.82 -0.02 1.26
N VAL A 41 3.87 -0.96 1.28
CA VAL A 41 4.15 -2.39 1.16
C VAL A 41 4.90 -2.68 -0.14
N ILE A 42 4.44 -2.12 -1.27
CA ILE A 42 5.08 -2.31 -2.58
C ILE A 42 6.51 -1.72 -2.58
N LEU A 43 6.66 -0.47 -2.13
CA LEU A 43 7.95 0.21 -2.12
C LEU A 43 8.96 -0.47 -1.20
N LYS A 44 8.52 -0.95 -0.03
CA LYS A 44 9.37 -1.73 0.89
C LYS A 44 9.79 -3.06 0.27
N ALA A 45 8.86 -3.79 -0.34
CA ALA A 45 9.16 -5.05 -1.02
C ALA A 45 10.15 -4.86 -2.19
N GLN A 46 10.17 -3.69 -2.81
CA GLN A 46 11.10 -3.33 -3.88
C GLN A 46 12.41 -2.68 -3.38
N GLY A 47 12.59 -2.46 -2.07
CA GLY A 47 13.75 -1.74 -1.52
C GLY A 47 13.81 -0.26 -1.91
N LEU A 48 12.68 0.33 -2.31
CA LEU A 48 12.58 1.71 -2.79
C LEU A 48 12.06 2.69 -1.74
N TRP A 49 11.59 2.20 -0.60
CA TRP A 49 10.96 3.02 0.43
C TRP A 49 11.85 4.17 0.92
N ASP A 50 13.07 3.86 1.36
CA ASP A 50 13.99 4.86 1.90
C ASP A 50 14.41 5.89 0.85
N ARG A 51 14.55 5.45 -0.41
CA ARG A 51 14.84 6.35 -1.55
C ARG A 51 13.71 7.36 -1.76
N VAL A 52 12.46 6.96 -1.60
CA VAL A 52 11.32 7.87 -1.71
C VAL A 52 11.31 8.85 -0.53
N LEU A 53 11.55 8.38 0.70
CA LEU A 53 11.59 9.22 1.89
C LEU A 53 12.72 10.27 1.85
N ALA A 54 13.90 9.90 1.36
CA ALA A 54 15.04 10.81 1.24
C ALA A 54 14.76 12.06 0.38
N ARG A 55 13.72 12.06 -0.47
CA ARG A 55 13.31 13.24 -1.25
C ARG A 55 12.58 14.29 -0.41
N PHE A 56 12.10 13.90 0.76
CA PHE A 56 11.31 14.74 1.66
C PHE A 56 12.04 15.01 2.97
N ASP A 57 13.24 14.45 3.16
CA ASP A 57 14.13 14.82 4.26
C ASP A 57 14.71 16.21 3.95
N PRO A 58 14.37 17.26 4.73
CA PRO A 58 14.92 18.60 4.52
C PRO A 58 16.41 18.68 4.86
N GLY A 59 17.02 17.60 5.36
CA GLY A 59 18.34 17.63 5.97
C GLY A 59 18.30 18.25 7.37
N PRO A 60 19.41 18.24 8.10
CA PRO A 60 19.48 18.89 9.40
C PRO A 60 19.25 20.41 9.26
N GLU A 61 18.32 20.96 10.07
CA GLU A 61 18.21 22.41 10.25
C GLU A 61 19.52 22.92 10.87
N ILE A 62 20.18 23.88 10.20
CA ILE A 62 21.43 24.51 10.63
C ILE A 62 21.14 25.58 11.68
#